data_AF-A0A534JY47-F1
#
_entry.id   AF-A0A534JY47-F1
#
_cell.length_a   1.000
_cell.length_b   1.000
_cell.length_c   1.000
_cell.angle_alpha   90.00
_cell.angle_beta   90.00
_cell.angle_gamma   90.00
#
_symmetry.space_group_name_H-M   'P 1'
#
loop_
_entity.id
_entity.type
_entity.pdbx_description
1 polymer ?
#
loop_
_entity_poly.entity_id
_entity_poly.type
_entity_poly.pdbx_seq_one_letter_code
_entity_poly.pdbx_strand_id
1 'polypeptide(L)'
;LWLGPLSSPEILAELSPTAWTSGGSARLLASLQGESDAAPFFVTTDELAAEARGSPPKLERFIAGLREIGYRATRTHFHPRGIKTDAPPEDVRRVFRDRAPSGSTDGSMPAS
;
A
#
# COMPACT_ATOMS: atom_id res chain seq x y z
N LEU A 1 15.21 -4.24 18.26
CA LEU A 1 14.56 -3.76 17.02
C LEU A 1 14.68 -2.23 17.00
N TRP A 2 15.05 -1.62 15.88
CA TRP A 2 15.02 -0.16 15.71
C TRP A 2 13.60 0.28 15.36
N LEU A 3 13.03 1.20 16.14
CA LEU A 3 11.67 1.74 15.97
C LEU A 3 11.65 3.23 15.58
N GLY A 4 12.82 3.81 15.35
CA GLY A 4 12.94 5.20 14.89
C GLY A 4 12.72 5.33 13.37
N PRO A 5 12.83 6.56 12.84
CA PRO A 5 12.75 6.81 11.41
C PRO A 5 13.76 5.96 10.61
N LEU A 6 13.34 5.48 9.44
CA LEU A 6 14.20 4.75 8.50
C LEU A 6 14.88 5.69 7.48
N SER A 7 14.46 6.95 7.46
CA SER A 7 14.95 7.98 6.55
C SER A 7 14.90 9.35 7.21
N SER A 8 15.74 10.27 6.73
CA SER A 8 15.61 11.71 6.99
C SER A 8 14.82 12.32 5.82
N PRO A 9 13.62 12.88 6.07
CA PRO A 9 12.84 13.58 5.05
C PRO A 9 13.61 14.74 4.42
N GLU A 10 14.44 15.43 5.20
CA GLU A 10 15.26 16.56 4.76
C GLU A 10 16.28 16.11 3.71
N ILE A 11 17.04 15.05 3.99
CA ILE A 11 18.02 14.50 3.05
C ILE A 11 17.30 13.96 1.81
N LEU A 12 16.20 13.22 1.98
CA LEU A 12 15.45 12.66 0.85
C LEU A 12 14.88 13.75 -0.06
N ALA A 13 14.48 14.90 0.47
CA ALA A 13 13.97 16.02 -0.31
C ALA A 13 15.06 16.69 -1.16
N GLU A 14 16.32 16.69 -0.70
CA GLU A 14 17.46 17.24 -1.45
C GLU A 14 17.95 16.31 -2.57
N LEU A 15 17.69 15.01 -2.46
CA LEU A 15 18.07 14.04 -3.48
C LEU A 15 17.20 14.17 -4.74
N SER A 16 17.86 14.27 -5.89
CA SER A 16 17.21 14.30 -7.19
C SER A 16 17.96 13.41 -8.18
N PRO A 17 17.26 12.74 -9.11
CA PRO A 17 17.92 12.00 -10.19
C PRO A 17 18.81 12.92 -11.04
N THR A 18 19.97 12.40 -11.44
CA THR A 18 20.89 13.07 -12.38
C THR A 18 20.90 12.34 -13.72
N ALA A 19 21.64 12.87 -14.70
CA ALA A 19 21.83 12.21 -16.01
C ALA A 19 22.42 10.80 -15.91
N TRP A 20 23.09 10.46 -14.80
CA TRP A 20 23.71 9.17 -14.56
C TRP A 20 22.84 8.23 -13.71
N THR A 21 21.70 8.72 -13.22
CA THR A 21 20.80 7.92 -12.39
C THR A 21 20.01 6.95 -13.26
N SER A 22 20.11 5.66 -12.96
CA SER A 22 19.31 4.65 -13.66
C SER A 22 17.82 4.87 -13.42
N GLY A 23 16.98 4.45 -14.37
CA GLY A 23 15.52 4.51 -14.19
C GLY A 23 15.03 3.73 -12.95
N GLY A 24 15.71 2.64 -12.58
CA GLY A 24 15.41 1.88 -11.36
C GLY A 24 15.72 2.68 -10.10
N SER A 25 16.90 3.31 -10.03
CA SER A 25 17.30 4.17 -8.92
C SER A 25 16.38 5.38 -8.77
N ALA A 26 15.96 6.00 -9.89
CA ALA A 26 15.04 7.12 -9.87
C ALA A 26 13.65 6.71 -9.31
N ARG A 27 13.14 5.54 -9.70
CA ARG A 27 11.88 5.00 -9.17
C ARG A 27 11.98 4.63 -7.69
N LEU A 28 13.11 4.09 -7.26
CA LEU A 28 13.38 3.80 -5.86
C LEU A 28 13.39 5.10 -5.04
N LEU A 29 14.13 6.11 -5.49
CA LEU A 29 14.16 7.41 -4.83
C LEU A 29 12.77 8.03 -4.70
N ALA A 30 11.98 8.03 -5.78
CA ALA A 30 10.61 8.51 -5.74
C ALA A 30 9.73 7.73 -4.74
N SER A 31 9.96 6.41 -4.62
CA SER A 31 9.26 5.58 -3.63
C SER A 31 9.65 5.96 -2.21
N LEU A 32 10.95 6.11 -1.93
CA LEU A 32 11.48 6.51 -0.62
C LEU A 32 10.97 7.90 -0.20
N GLN A 33 10.99 8.87 -1.12
CA GLN A 33 10.46 10.22 -0.88
C GLN A 33 8.97 10.17 -0.53
N GLY A 34 8.19 9.37 -1.26
CA GLY A 34 6.75 9.24 -1.04
C GLY A 34 6.36 8.55 0.27
N GLU A 35 7.23 7.72 0.85
CA GLU A 35 6.96 7.00 2.10
C GLU A 35 7.75 7.50 3.32
N SER A 36 8.51 8.58 3.17
CA SER A 36 9.45 9.11 4.16
C SER A 36 8.83 9.33 5.55
N ASP A 37 7.64 9.93 5.62
CA ASP A 37 6.92 10.14 6.89
C ASP A 37 5.87 9.06 7.20
N ALA A 38 5.96 7.90 6.55
CA ALA A 38 4.93 6.87 6.70
C ALA A 38 5.11 6.11 8.02
N ALA A 39 4.01 5.52 8.51
CA ALA A 39 4.02 4.73 9.73
C ALA A 39 5.08 3.60 9.69
N PRO A 40 5.61 3.20 10.86
CA PRO A 40 6.47 2.03 10.93
C PRO A 40 5.68 0.77 10.54
N PHE A 41 6.40 -0.21 9.98
CA PHE A 41 5.84 -1.45 9.43
C PHE A 41 4.90 -1.23 8.23
N PHE A 42 4.51 -2.33 7.59
CA PHE A 42 3.58 -2.30 6.45
C PHE A 42 2.73 -3.57 6.48
N VAL A 43 1.60 -3.53 5.79
CA VAL A 43 0.77 -4.71 5.50
C VAL A 43 0.78 -4.97 4.00
N THR A 44 0.59 -6.22 3.60
CA THR A 44 0.40 -6.56 2.19
C THR A 44 -1.06 -6.89 1.90
N THR A 45 -1.50 -6.62 0.67
CA THR A 45 -2.84 -7.05 0.24
C THR A 45 -3.01 -8.57 0.26
N ASP A 46 -1.93 -9.34 0.34
CA ASP A 46 -1.94 -10.80 0.21
C ASP A 46 -2.14 -11.46 1.56
N GLU A 47 -1.47 -10.92 2.58
CA GLU A 47 -1.75 -11.27 3.97
C GLU A 47 -3.21 -10.95 4.29
N LEU A 48 -3.70 -9.77 3.87
CA LEU A 48 -5.10 -9.38 4.06
C LEU A 48 -6.06 -10.27 3.25
N ALA A 49 -5.70 -10.65 2.02
CA ALA A 49 -6.48 -11.57 1.20
C ALA A 49 -6.56 -12.97 1.82
N ALA A 50 -5.44 -13.48 2.34
CA ALA A 50 -5.38 -14.77 3.02
C ALA A 50 -6.22 -14.75 4.31
N GLU A 51 -6.12 -13.67 5.11
CA GLU A 51 -6.93 -13.47 6.32
C GLU A 51 -8.43 -13.39 5.99
N ALA A 52 -8.79 -12.67 4.94
CA ALA A 52 -10.18 -12.50 4.49
C ALA A 52 -10.73 -13.68 3.68
N ARG A 53 -9.90 -14.67 3.33
CA ARG A 53 -10.23 -15.78 2.40
C ARG A 53 -10.84 -15.28 1.08
N GLY A 54 -10.30 -14.19 0.54
CA GLY A 54 -10.83 -13.51 -0.65
C GLY A 54 -9.74 -13.07 -1.62
N SER A 55 -10.15 -12.45 -2.73
CA SER A 55 -9.20 -11.85 -3.67
C SER A 55 -8.83 -10.42 -3.24
N PRO A 56 -7.56 -10.02 -3.40
CA PRO A 56 -7.16 -8.67 -3.04
C PRO A 56 -7.77 -7.62 -3.99
N PRO A 57 -8.15 -6.44 -3.49
CA PRO A 57 -8.38 -5.28 -4.34
C PRO A 57 -7.11 -4.87 -5.08
N LYS A 58 -7.26 -4.04 -6.13
CA LYS A 58 -6.11 -3.31 -6.68
C LYS A 58 -5.49 -2.44 -5.59
N LEU A 59 -4.15 -2.42 -5.52
CA LEU A 59 -3.40 -1.71 -4.48
C LEU A 59 -3.76 -0.22 -4.43
N GLU A 60 -3.90 0.40 -5.59
CA GLU A 60 -4.31 1.79 -5.79
C GLU A 60 -5.69 2.06 -5.16
N ARG A 61 -6.65 1.16 -5.40
CA ARG A 61 -8.03 1.28 -4.90
C ARG A 61 -8.05 1.13 -3.38
N PHE A 62 -7.21 0.27 -2.83
CA PHE A 62 -7.11 0.08 -1.40
C PHE A 62 -6.47 1.30 -0.71
N ILE A 63 -5.35 1.81 -1.25
CA ILE A 63 -4.72 3.06 -0.79
C ILE A 63 -5.69 4.24 -0.85
N ALA A 64 -6.45 4.36 -1.95
CA ALA A 64 -7.46 5.41 -2.09
C ALA A 64 -8.53 5.29 -1.01
N GLY A 65 -9.05 4.09 -0.74
CA GLY A 65 -10.05 3.86 0.30
C GLY A 65 -9.58 4.25 1.70
N LEU A 66 -8.31 4.00 2.04
CA LEU A 66 -7.72 4.42 3.32
C LEU A 66 -7.62 5.95 3.41
N ARG A 67 -7.21 6.60 2.32
CA ARG A 67 -7.12 8.07 2.24
C ARG A 67 -8.49 8.74 2.31
N GLU A 68 -9.50 8.15 1.67
CA GLU A 68 -10.88 8.66 1.68
C GLU A 68 -11.47 8.73 3.09
N ILE A 69 -11.06 7.85 4.01
CA ILE A 69 -11.49 7.86 5.41
C ILE A 69 -10.54 8.61 6.34
N GLY A 70 -9.57 9.37 5.79
CA GLY A 70 -8.72 10.29 6.53
C GLY A 70 -7.35 9.77 6.96
N TYR A 71 -6.98 8.54 6.57
CA TYR A 71 -5.69 7.98 6.94
C TYR A 71 -4.60 8.26 5.89
N ARG A 72 -3.36 8.41 6.35
CA ARG A 72 -2.20 8.40 5.47
C ARG A 72 -1.99 6.97 4.99
N ALA A 73 -1.84 6.79 3.69
CA ALA A 73 -1.51 5.49 3.11
C ALA A 73 -0.56 5.67 1.92
N THR A 74 0.53 4.90 1.89
CA THR A 74 1.54 4.96 0.83
C THR A 74 1.96 3.55 0.44
N ARG A 75 2.43 3.37 -0.80
CA ARG A 75 3.18 2.16 -1.14
C ARG A 75 4.50 2.15 -0.37
N THR A 76 5.09 0.97 -0.24
CA THR A 76 6.45 0.82 0.29
C THR A 76 7.37 0.14 -0.71
N HIS A 77 8.64 0.55 -0.72
CA HIS A 77 9.66 -0.12 -1.53
C HIS A 77 9.97 -1.54 -1.03
N PHE A 78 9.61 -1.88 0.22
CA PHE A 78 9.85 -3.20 0.80
C PHE A 78 9.07 -4.31 0.11
N HIS A 79 7.90 -4.03 -0.46
CA HIS A 79 7.07 -5.05 -1.09
C HIS A 79 6.16 -4.45 -2.17
N PRO A 80 6.06 -5.07 -3.38
CA PRO A 80 5.27 -4.55 -4.49
C PRO A 80 3.76 -4.45 -4.18
N ARG A 81 3.27 -5.24 -3.23
CA ARG A 81 1.88 -5.22 -2.74
C ARG A 81 1.75 -4.66 -1.31
N GLY A 82 2.80 -4.00 -0.83
CA GLY A 82 2.90 -3.47 0.54
C GLY A 82 2.40 -2.04 0.67
N ILE A 83 1.75 -1.75 1.80
CA ILE A 83 1.25 -0.42 2.16
C ILE A 83 1.65 -0.08 3.57
N LYS A 84 2.17 1.14 3.76
CA LYS A 84 2.30 1.78 5.07
C LYS A 84 1.10 2.68 5.31
N THR A 85 0.52 2.61 6.49
CA THR A 85 -0.61 3.45 6.88
C THR A 85 -0.65 3.68 8.38
N ASP A 86 -1.16 4.84 8.79
CA ASP A 86 -1.48 5.15 10.19
C ASP A 86 -2.89 4.67 10.60
N ALA A 87 -3.63 4.03 9.68
CA ALA A 87 -4.90 3.40 9.97
C ALA A 87 -4.73 2.25 10.97
N PRO A 88 -5.61 2.13 11.98
CA PRO A 88 -5.58 1.01 12.89
C PRO A 88 -6.02 -0.29 12.17
N PRO A 89 -5.59 -1.48 12.65
CA PRO A 89 -5.80 -2.74 11.93
C PRO A 89 -7.26 -3.06 11.57
N GLU A 90 -8.21 -2.66 12.41
CA GLU A 90 -9.65 -2.81 12.15
C GLU A 90 -10.12 -2.03 10.93
N ASP A 91 -9.60 -0.82 10.73
CA ASP A 91 -9.95 0.06 9.63
C ASP A 91 -9.27 -0.40 8.33
N VAL A 92 -8.02 -0.86 8.43
CA VAL A 92 -7.31 -1.53 7.34
C VAL A 92 -8.13 -2.70 6.80
N ARG A 93 -8.60 -3.58 7.69
CA ARG A 93 -9.42 -4.75 7.31
C ARG A 93 -10.78 -4.36 6.77
N ARG A 94 -11.43 -3.34 7.35
CA ARG A 94 -12.72 -2.82 6.87
C ARG A 94 -12.59 -2.34 5.43
N VAL A 95 -11.67 -1.40 5.19
CA VAL A 95 -11.44 -0.84 3.84
C VAL A 95 -11.01 -1.93 2.86
N PHE A 96 -10.19 -2.89 3.28
CA PHE A 96 -9.80 -4.02 2.43
C PHE A 96 -11.03 -4.78 1.92
N ARG A 97 -11.96 -5.15 2.81
CA ARG A 97 -13.20 -5.85 2.43
C ARG A 97 -14.10 -4.98 1.55
N ASP A 98 -14.25 -3.70 1.87
CA ASP A 98 -15.10 -2.77 1.12
C ASP A 98 -14.60 -2.54 -0.32
N ARG A 99 -13.28 -2.63 -0.52
CA ARG A 99 -12.64 -2.44 -1.83
C ARG A 99 -12.38 -3.73 -2.57
N ALA A 100 -12.39 -4.87 -1.88
CA ALA A 100 -12.22 -6.18 -2.48
C ALA A 100 -13.27 -6.38 -3.58
N PRO A 101 -12.91 -7.04 -4.70
CA PRO A 101 -13.89 -7.41 -5.70
C PRO A 101 -14.93 -8.30 -5.03
N SER A 102 -16.20 -7.85 -5.00
CA SER A 102 -17.30 -8.73 -4.66
C SER A 102 -17.32 -9.85 -5.68
N GLY A 103 -17.26 -11.11 -5.24
CA GLY A 103 -17.63 -12.21 -6.10
C GLY A 103 -19.07 -11.99 -6.53
N SER A 104 -19.29 -11.49 -7.75
CA SER A 104 -20.62 -11.53 -8.34
C SER A 104 -20.90 -13.00 -8.62
N THR A 105 -21.62 -13.65 -7.71
CA THR A 105 -22.39 -14.86 -8.03
C THR A 105 -23.71 -14.48 -8.71
N ASP A 106 -23.76 -13.35 -9.42
CA ASP A 106 -24.83 -13.02 -10.36
C ASP A 106 -24.45 -13.61 -11.72
N GLY A 107 -24.91 -14.83 -12.00
CA GLY A 107 -24.84 -15.37 -13.38
C GLY A 107 -24.79 -16.87 -13.57
N SER A 108 -24.68 -17.70 -12.53
CA SER A 108 -24.75 -19.17 -12.71
C SER A 108 -26.15 -19.68 -12.42
N MET A 109 -27.04 -19.59 -13.41
CA MET A 109 -28.19 -20.49 -13.51
C MET A 109 -27.67 -21.92 -13.67
N PRO A 110 -28.18 -22.93 -12.93
CA PRO A 110 -27.88 -24.31 -13.24
C PRO A 110 -28.47 -24.63 -14.61
N ALA A 111 -27.63 -25.09 -15.54
CA ALA A 111 -28.10 -25.69 -16.78
C ALA A 111 -29.00 -26.88 -16.41
N SER A 112 -30.26 -26.82 -16.87
CA SER A 112 -31.22 -27.92 -16.82
C SER A 112 -30.84 -29.03 -17.80
#